data_AF-A0A2G5VCG4-F1
#
_entry.id   AF-A0A2G5VCG4-F1
#
_cell.length_a   1.000
_cell.length_b   1.000
_cell.length_c   1.000
_cell.angle_alpha   90.00
_cell.angle_beta   90.00
_cell.angle_gamma   90.00
#
_symmetry.space_group_name_H-M   'P 1'
#
loop_
_entity.id
_entity.type
_entity.pdbx_description
1 polymer ?
#
loop_
_entity_poly.entity_id
_entity_poly.type
_entity_poly.pdbx_seq_one_letter_code
_entity_poly.pdbx_strand_id
1 'polypeptide(L)'
;MAIFSRKPPKVRKMLTQLSSICVLEYSSFEKRLYIVSQIPGLRKVEKSLPLRLDHLNIANDRLRIDEYEYYLTDREDLKRNYPIELRKSRIQNPSIEDTVSRLKFPPYKNTHAVFENLVFHIFGNRPTIYTKKLEVWDFGICRLTGNLKIRAETIETDRFYFEHTDLDGISKILEPNPLGEFSARLWDLRPLTHPIIQSSQKLVLWRGSVRFDHRAVHHRNIHLKDYDRQTFIDHMNAWIANGPEVGMEFAGDIQVFKNSTLEEILIKEMMYLKKCERDGRRVKRDERFPNTIYSISLPRTNDPDTEIQMSLLKNASNPELPFQIHVKIQSAGTAIPERFDSMYLESKLWGTRKRIERLYRNSSNRLPNLPNLPNLPPSVRNFLTNQYFHLKGVTWAMTSKIILVALVSGILGYFLISWILAVFCGQKCVPFL
;
A
#
# COMPACT_ATOMS: atom_id res chain seq x y z
N MET A 1 -50.25 63.67 15.42
CA MET A 1 -50.70 62.26 15.47
C MET A 1 -49.99 61.51 14.35
N ALA A 2 -48.89 60.82 14.65
CA ALA A 2 -48.07 60.14 13.64
C ALA A 2 -48.33 58.62 13.71
N ILE A 3 -48.93 58.07 12.66
CA ILE A 3 -49.23 56.64 12.53
C ILE A 3 -47.97 55.94 12.01
N PHE A 4 -47.26 55.24 12.90
CA PHE A 4 -46.12 54.39 12.52
C PHE A 4 -46.62 53.16 11.75
N SER A 5 -46.43 53.17 10.43
CA SER A 5 -46.62 52.00 9.56
C SER A 5 -45.54 50.95 9.87
N ARG A 6 -45.92 49.86 10.55
CA ARG A 6 -45.05 48.70 10.77
C ARG A 6 -44.88 47.95 9.46
N LYS A 7 -43.66 47.93 8.90
CA LYS A 7 -43.33 47.08 7.75
C LYS A 7 -43.71 45.62 8.06
N PRO A 8 -44.39 44.92 7.13
CA PRO A 8 -44.76 43.53 7.35
C PRO A 8 -43.49 42.67 7.54
N PRO A 9 -43.53 41.67 8.45
CA PRO A 9 -42.40 40.81 8.71
C PRO A 9 -41.98 40.10 7.41
N LYS A 10 -40.69 40.18 7.09
CA LYS A 10 -40.09 39.53 5.91
C LYS A 10 -40.37 38.03 6.00
N VAL A 11 -41.28 37.54 5.16
CA VAL A 11 -41.63 36.12 5.09
C VAL A 11 -40.35 35.33 4.85
N ARG A 12 -40.00 34.43 5.78
CA ARG A 12 -38.84 33.55 5.62
C ARG A 12 -39.10 32.69 4.40
N LYS A 13 -38.26 32.83 3.36
CA LYS A 13 -38.32 32.00 2.16
C LYS A 13 -38.15 30.55 2.60
N MET A 14 -39.22 29.76 2.54
CA MET A 14 -39.17 28.35 2.88
C MET A 14 -38.25 27.64 1.89
N LEU A 15 -37.39 26.76 2.40
CA LEU A 15 -36.63 25.84 1.58
C LEU A 15 -37.62 24.99 0.78
N THR A 16 -37.46 24.98 -0.53
CA THR A 16 -38.22 24.08 -1.41
C THR A 16 -37.81 22.63 -1.13
N GLN A 17 -38.70 21.69 -1.40
CA GLN A 17 -38.42 20.26 -1.26
C GLN A 17 -37.18 19.83 -2.07
N LEU A 18 -37.01 20.38 -3.28
CA LEU A 18 -35.85 20.12 -4.14
C LEU A 18 -34.55 20.61 -3.50
N SER A 19 -34.54 21.82 -2.93
CA SER A 19 -33.36 22.33 -2.23
C SER A 19 -32.98 21.48 -1.02
N SER A 20 -33.96 20.95 -0.28
CA SER A 20 -33.70 20.05 0.84
C SER A 20 -33.14 18.70 0.38
N ILE A 21 -33.66 18.13 -0.71
CA ILE A 21 -33.15 16.89 -1.31
C ILE A 21 -31.69 17.06 -1.72
N CYS A 22 -31.37 18.14 -2.45
CA CYS A 22 -30.02 18.42 -2.91
C CYS A 22 -29.04 18.57 -1.73
N VAL A 23 -29.42 19.31 -0.68
CA VAL A 23 -28.56 19.47 0.49
C VAL A 23 -28.33 18.13 1.20
N LEU A 24 -29.36 17.31 1.36
CA LEU A 24 -29.22 16.00 1.99
C LEU A 24 -28.32 15.08 1.16
N GLU A 25 -28.50 15.00 -0.16
CA GLU A 25 -27.72 14.11 -1.03
C GLU A 25 -26.21 14.36 -0.98
N TYR A 26 -25.78 15.61 -0.86
CA TYR A 26 -24.36 15.96 -0.79
C TYR A 26 -23.83 16.18 0.63
N SER A 27 -24.67 16.02 1.65
CA SER A 27 -24.24 16.07 3.05
C SER A 27 -23.62 14.75 3.48
N SER A 28 -22.61 14.83 4.35
CA SER A 28 -22.04 13.65 5.02
C SER A 28 -23.12 12.90 5.80
N PHE A 29 -22.91 11.60 5.99
CA PHE A 29 -23.86 10.74 6.68
C PHE A 29 -24.30 11.31 8.04
N GLU A 30 -23.35 11.80 8.82
CA GLU A 30 -23.61 12.40 10.14
C GLU A 30 -24.43 13.69 10.08
N LYS A 31 -24.15 14.56 9.12
CA LYS A 31 -24.95 15.78 8.92
C LYS A 31 -26.39 15.41 8.54
N ARG A 32 -26.59 14.37 7.73
CA ARG A 32 -27.93 13.86 7.41
C ARG A 32 -28.65 13.35 8.66
N LEU A 33 -27.99 12.53 9.47
CA LEU A 33 -28.54 12.03 10.73
C LEU A 33 -28.92 13.17 11.68
N TYR A 34 -28.04 14.17 11.81
CA TYR A 34 -28.31 15.36 12.62
C TYR A 34 -29.55 16.11 12.10
N ILE A 35 -29.61 16.42 10.80
CA ILE A 35 -30.75 17.14 10.20
C ILE A 35 -32.06 16.36 10.41
N VAL A 36 -32.07 15.05 10.18
CA VAL A 36 -33.27 14.21 10.36
C VAL A 36 -33.68 14.10 11.83
N SER A 37 -32.73 14.18 12.76
CA SER A 37 -33.05 14.23 14.20
C SER A 37 -33.76 15.52 14.59
N GLN A 38 -33.40 16.65 13.97
CA GLN A 38 -34.04 17.95 14.19
C GLN A 38 -35.38 18.07 13.44
N ILE A 39 -35.51 17.39 12.28
CA ILE A 39 -36.70 17.49 11.42
C ILE A 39 -37.16 16.07 11.02
N PRO A 40 -37.92 15.37 11.87
CA PRO A 40 -38.33 13.98 11.64
C PRO A 40 -39.11 13.77 10.33
N GLY A 41 -39.82 14.79 9.85
CA GLY A 41 -40.53 14.75 8.57
C GLY A 41 -39.63 14.52 7.35
N LEU A 42 -38.33 14.81 7.46
CA LEU A 42 -37.35 14.56 6.39
C LEU A 42 -36.84 13.11 6.36
N ARG A 43 -37.15 12.27 7.36
CA ARG A 43 -36.62 10.90 7.46
C ARG A 43 -36.95 10.06 6.22
N LYS A 44 -38.20 10.13 5.74
CA LYS A 44 -38.64 9.37 4.55
C LYS A 44 -37.87 9.80 3.30
N VAL A 45 -37.68 11.10 3.12
CA VAL A 45 -36.93 11.67 1.98
C VAL A 45 -35.46 11.27 2.10
N GLU A 46 -34.84 11.47 3.25
CA GLU A 46 -33.43 11.13 3.49
C GLU A 46 -33.13 9.65 3.18
N LYS A 47 -34.01 8.74 3.61
CA LYS A 47 -33.87 7.30 3.35
C LYS A 47 -34.08 6.92 1.88
N SER A 48 -34.86 7.69 1.12
CA SER A 48 -35.01 7.46 -0.32
C SER A 48 -33.79 7.89 -1.14
N LEU A 49 -32.86 8.65 -0.55
CA LEU A 49 -31.66 9.12 -1.23
C LEU A 49 -30.53 8.10 -1.13
N PRO A 50 -29.70 7.98 -2.19
CA PRO A 50 -28.48 7.22 -2.10
C PRO A 50 -27.54 7.76 -1.02
N LEU A 51 -26.73 6.87 -0.46
CA LEU A 51 -25.71 7.23 0.50
C LEU A 51 -24.34 7.19 -0.18
N ARG A 52 -23.51 8.20 0.02
CA ARG A 52 -22.13 8.27 -0.50
C ARG A 52 -21.18 8.30 0.68
N LEU A 53 -20.30 7.31 0.76
CA LEU A 53 -19.34 7.08 1.83
C LEU A 53 -17.93 7.05 1.25
N ASP A 54 -16.95 7.48 2.02
CA ASP A 54 -15.55 7.21 1.70
C ASP A 54 -15.17 5.80 2.14
N HIS A 55 -15.67 5.35 3.30
CA HIS A 55 -15.35 4.05 3.87
C HIS A 55 -16.58 3.41 4.54
N LEU A 56 -16.87 2.16 4.18
CA LEU A 56 -17.82 1.30 4.86
C LEU A 56 -17.10 0.03 5.33
N ASN A 57 -17.13 -0.26 6.64
CA ASN A 57 -16.69 -1.55 7.17
C ASN A 57 -17.89 -2.27 7.76
N ILE A 58 -18.07 -3.53 7.37
CA ILE A 58 -19.09 -4.40 7.94
C ILE A 58 -18.38 -5.55 8.66
N ALA A 59 -18.55 -5.62 9.98
CA ALA A 59 -18.08 -6.68 10.85
C ALA A 59 -19.25 -7.34 11.58
N ASN A 60 -19.03 -8.41 12.34
CA ASN A 60 -20.11 -9.14 13.02
C ASN A 60 -20.84 -8.36 14.10
N ASP A 61 -20.10 -7.56 14.86
CA ASP A 61 -20.58 -6.77 15.99
C ASP A 61 -20.43 -5.28 15.72
N ARG A 62 -19.87 -4.89 14.57
CA ARG A 62 -19.49 -3.51 14.28
C ARG A 62 -19.79 -3.11 12.84
N LEU A 63 -20.09 -1.83 12.70
CA LEU A 63 -20.31 -1.17 11.43
C LEU A 63 -19.55 0.15 11.45
N ARG A 64 -18.55 0.30 10.59
CA ARG A 64 -17.85 1.58 10.42
C ARG A 64 -18.42 2.34 9.23
N ILE A 65 -18.69 3.61 9.43
CA ILE A 65 -19.11 4.55 8.40
C ILE A 65 -18.19 5.75 8.50
N ASP A 66 -17.31 5.88 7.52
CA ASP A 66 -16.25 6.89 7.45
C ASP A 66 -15.40 6.91 8.74
N GLU A 67 -15.52 7.97 9.54
CA GLU A 67 -14.79 8.19 10.77
C GLU A 67 -15.53 7.71 12.03
N TYR A 68 -16.71 7.09 11.89
CA TYR A 68 -17.52 6.62 13.01
C TYR A 68 -17.65 5.11 13.01
N GLU A 69 -17.54 4.51 14.19
CA GLU A 69 -17.76 3.09 14.42
C GLU A 69 -19.01 2.91 15.29
N TYR A 70 -19.92 2.07 14.82
CA TYR A 70 -21.12 1.64 15.52
C TYR A 70 -20.89 0.21 15.96
N TYR A 71 -20.93 -0.08 17.26
CA TYR A 71 -20.59 -1.41 17.77
C TYR A 71 -21.54 -1.83 18.88
N LEU A 72 -21.75 -3.14 18.98
CA LEU A 72 -22.50 -3.77 20.05
C LEU A 72 -21.53 -4.06 21.20
N THR A 73 -21.74 -3.47 22.36
CA THR A 73 -21.00 -3.89 23.56
C THR A 73 -21.72 -5.02 24.24
N ASP A 74 -21.11 -6.19 24.27
CA ASP A 74 -21.45 -7.20 25.27
C ASP A 74 -20.87 -6.72 26.60
N ARG A 75 -21.71 -6.60 27.64
CA ARG A 75 -21.15 -6.41 28.98
C ARG A 75 -20.65 -7.79 29.38
N GLU A 76 -19.33 -7.97 29.45
CA GLU A 76 -18.62 -9.22 29.75
C GLU A 76 -19.11 -9.99 31.01
N ASP A 77 -20.05 -9.45 31.77
CA ASP A 77 -20.82 -10.18 32.77
C ASP A 77 -21.86 -11.12 32.11
N LEU A 78 -21.36 -12.18 31.47
CA LEU A 78 -22.08 -13.34 30.87
C LEU A 78 -23.11 -14.03 31.81
N LYS A 79 -23.27 -13.56 33.05
CA LYS A 79 -24.18 -14.13 34.06
C LYS A 79 -25.52 -13.41 34.17
N ARG A 80 -25.79 -12.33 33.42
CA ARG A 80 -27.04 -11.58 33.53
C ARG A 80 -27.56 -11.19 32.15
N ASN A 81 -28.88 -11.34 31.94
CA ASN A 81 -29.65 -10.88 30.77
C ASN A 81 -29.59 -9.34 30.64
N TYR A 82 -28.41 -8.78 30.40
CA TYR A 82 -28.26 -7.36 30.15
C TYR A 82 -28.69 -7.05 28.71
N PRO A 83 -29.38 -5.92 28.49
CA PRO A 83 -29.73 -5.49 27.15
C PRO A 83 -28.44 -5.18 26.37
N ILE A 84 -28.36 -5.67 25.12
CA ILE A 84 -27.29 -5.31 24.19
C ILE A 84 -27.38 -3.80 23.94
N GLU A 85 -26.31 -3.07 24.28
CA GLU A 85 -26.20 -1.63 24.07
C GLU A 85 -25.51 -1.37 22.72
N LEU A 86 -26.15 -0.58 21.84
CA LEU A 86 -25.48 -0.02 20.68
C LEU A 86 -24.69 1.21 21.11
N ARG A 87 -23.40 1.20 20.81
CA ARG A 87 -22.50 2.33 21.01
C ARG A 87 -22.04 2.90 19.69
N LYS A 88 -21.61 4.16 19.77
CA LYS A 88 -21.01 4.89 18.67
C LYS A 88 -19.75 5.55 19.20
N SER A 89 -18.64 5.38 18.50
CA SER A 89 -17.38 6.07 18.76
C SER A 89 -16.89 6.76 17.50
N ARG A 90 -16.08 7.80 17.67
CA ARG A 90 -15.35 8.42 16.56
C ARG A 90 -13.93 7.87 16.55
N ILE A 91 -13.47 7.45 15.38
CA ILE A 91 -12.11 6.97 15.17
C ILE A 91 -11.20 8.20 15.07
N GLN A 92 -10.79 8.70 16.23
CA GLN A 92 -9.68 9.63 16.37
C GLN A 92 -8.61 8.98 17.23
N ASN A 93 -7.37 9.44 17.09
CA ASN A 93 -6.28 9.01 17.95
C ASN A 93 -5.85 10.23 18.78
N PRO A 94 -6.15 10.30 20.10
CA PRO A 94 -6.79 9.28 20.93
C PRO A 94 -8.30 9.12 20.70
N SER A 95 -8.83 7.95 21.02
CA SER A 95 -10.28 7.66 20.91
C SER A 95 -11.05 8.55 21.88
N ILE A 96 -11.92 9.41 21.36
CA ILE A 96 -12.88 10.17 22.16
C ILE A 96 -14.19 9.39 22.13
N GLU A 97 -14.53 8.75 23.25
CA GLU A 97 -15.87 8.19 23.45
C GLU A 97 -16.86 9.36 23.62
N ASP A 98 -17.35 9.88 22.50
CA ASP A 98 -18.39 10.91 22.50
C ASP A 98 -19.71 10.34 23.05
N THR A 99 -20.48 11.24 23.67
CA THR A 99 -21.68 10.91 24.45
C THR A 99 -22.65 10.03 23.65
N VAL A 100 -22.78 8.79 24.12
CA VAL A 100 -23.57 7.70 23.56
C VAL A 100 -25.01 8.14 23.31
N SER A 101 -25.41 8.24 22.05
CA SER A 101 -26.83 8.15 21.71
C SER A 101 -27.30 6.74 22.03
N ARG A 102 -27.85 6.55 23.23
CA ARG A 102 -28.38 5.26 23.70
C ARG A 102 -29.62 4.91 22.90
N LEU A 103 -29.44 4.25 21.77
CA LEU A 103 -30.53 3.53 21.12
C LEU A 103 -30.85 2.32 21.99
N LYS A 104 -31.98 2.37 22.70
CA LYS A 104 -32.49 1.23 23.46
C LYS A 104 -33.11 0.25 22.47
N PHE A 105 -32.41 -0.85 22.24
CA PHE A 105 -32.97 -2.00 21.54
C PHE A 105 -33.73 -2.88 22.52
N PRO A 106 -34.81 -3.57 22.09
CA PRO A 106 -35.41 -4.61 22.91
C PRO A 106 -34.37 -5.70 23.24
N PRO A 107 -34.52 -6.43 24.35
CA PRO A 107 -33.60 -7.49 24.73
C PRO A 107 -33.65 -8.60 23.66
N TYR A 108 -32.61 -8.66 22.84
CA TYR A 108 -32.44 -9.71 21.84
C TYR A 108 -31.56 -10.82 22.40
N LYS A 109 -31.94 -12.08 22.14
CA LYS A 109 -31.13 -13.26 22.49
C LYS A 109 -30.03 -13.55 21.48
N ASN A 110 -30.07 -12.93 20.30
CA ASN A 110 -29.20 -13.24 19.18
C ASN A 110 -28.56 -11.95 18.65
N THR A 111 -27.24 -11.85 18.76
CA THR A 111 -26.42 -10.71 18.29
C THR A 111 -26.63 -10.44 16.80
N HIS A 112 -26.85 -11.48 15.99
CA HIS A 112 -27.10 -11.33 14.55
C HIS A 112 -28.39 -10.58 14.26
N ALA A 113 -29.46 -10.88 15.00
CA ALA A 113 -30.72 -10.17 14.83
C ALA A 113 -30.59 -8.69 15.24
N VAL A 114 -29.77 -8.38 16.25
CA VAL A 114 -29.49 -6.98 16.63
C VAL A 114 -28.72 -6.28 15.54
N PHE A 115 -27.69 -6.93 15.01
CA PHE A 115 -26.84 -6.37 13.98
C PHE A 115 -27.60 -6.19 12.65
N GLU A 116 -28.42 -7.16 12.25
CA GLU A 116 -29.30 -7.04 11.09
C GLU A 116 -30.27 -5.85 11.26
N ASN A 117 -30.85 -5.70 12.45
CA ASN A 117 -31.67 -4.53 12.77
C ASN A 117 -30.87 -3.22 12.76
N LEU A 118 -29.61 -3.22 13.16
CA LEU A 118 -28.72 -2.06 13.10
C LEU A 118 -28.46 -1.65 11.65
N VAL A 119 -28.05 -2.61 10.81
CA VAL A 119 -27.83 -2.44 9.37
C VAL A 119 -29.11 -1.94 8.71
N PHE A 120 -30.26 -2.53 9.03
CA PHE A 120 -31.56 -2.08 8.54
C PHE A 120 -31.93 -0.68 9.06
N HIS A 121 -31.64 -0.36 10.32
CA HIS A 121 -31.92 0.96 10.88
C HIS A 121 -31.09 2.06 10.20
N ILE A 122 -29.82 1.77 9.90
CA ILE A 122 -28.87 2.71 9.31
C ILE A 122 -29.07 2.83 7.79
N PHE A 123 -29.20 1.71 7.09
CA PHE A 123 -29.23 1.65 5.63
C PHE A 123 -30.58 1.28 5.03
N GLY A 124 -31.51 0.73 5.82
CA GLY A 124 -32.79 0.23 5.32
C GLY A 124 -33.56 1.27 4.51
N ASN A 125 -34.23 0.79 3.47
CA ASN A 125 -34.99 1.54 2.46
C ASN A 125 -34.16 2.47 1.56
N ARG A 126 -32.83 2.44 1.62
CA ARG A 126 -31.99 3.16 0.66
C ARG A 126 -31.92 2.39 -0.66
N PRO A 127 -31.94 3.10 -1.80
CA PRO A 127 -31.84 2.46 -3.10
C PRO A 127 -30.45 1.84 -3.33
N THR A 128 -29.40 2.60 -2.99
CA THR A 128 -27.98 2.22 -3.21
C THR A 128 -27.08 2.94 -2.20
N ILE A 129 -26.01 2.27 -1.78
CA ILE A 129 -24.88 2.84 -1.04
C ILE A 129 -23.66 2.84 -1.96
N TYR A 130 -23.12 4.03 -2.22
CA TYR A 130 -21.84 4.21 -2.90
C TYR A 130 -20.76 4.32 -1.84
N THR A 131 -19.71 3.50 -1.94
CA THR A 131 -18.53 3.61 -1.09
C THR A 131 -17.26 3.51 -1.91
N LYS A 132 -16.22 4.27 -1.58
CA LYS A 132 -14.91 4.06 -2.23
C LYS A 132 -14.30 2.75 -1.74
N LYS A 133 -14.32 2.52 -0.44
CA LYS A 133 -13.79 1.29 0.19
C LYS A 133 -14.88 0.54 0.95
N LEU A 134 -15.08 -0.72 0.61
CA LEU A 134 -15.88 -1.66 1.38
C LEU A 134 -14.96 -2.66 2.07
N GLU A 135 -14.86 -2.56 3.39
CA GLU A 135 -14.20 -3.57 4.21
C GLU A 135 -15.23 -4.57 4.72
N VAL A 136 -14.89 -5.85 4.59
CA VAL A 136 -15.75 -6.95 5.02
C VAL A 136 -14.99 -7.81 6.00
N TRP A 137 -15.33 -7.67 7.27
CA TRP A 137 -14.72 -8.38 8.39
C TRP A 137 -15.74 -9.35 9.00
N ASP A 138 -15.24 -10.45 9.57
CA ASP A 138 -15.96 -11.51 10.28
C ASP A 138 -17.18 -12.15 9.59
N PHE A 139 -17.24 -12.15 8.25
CA PHE A 139 -18.49 -12.31 7.49
C PHE A 139 -19.29 -13.59 7.65
N GLY A 140 -18.74 -14.67 8.20
CA GLY A 140 -19.42 -15.98 8.35
C GLY A 140 -20.73 -15.96 9.16
N ILE A 141 -21.09 -14.78 9.66
CA ILE A 141 -22.23 -14.51 10.53
C ILE A 141 -23.14 -13.40 9.97
N CYS A 142 -22.62 -12.49 9.14
CA CYS A 142 -23.38 -11.33 8.65
C CYS A 142 -24.30 -11.73 7.49
N ARG A 143 -25.51 -12.20 7.84
CA ARG A 143 -26.63 -12.30 6.89
C ARG A 143 -27.10 -10.90 6.52
N LEU A 144 -26.36 -10.23 5.64
CA LEU A 144 -26.82 -8.97 5.08
C LEU A 144 -28.11 -9.22 4.31
N THR A 145 -29.12 -8.39 4.56
CA THR A 145 -30.40 -8.50 3.88
C THR A 145 -30.18 -8.36 2.37
N GLY A 146 -30.78 -9.24 1.56
CA GLY A 146 -30.63 -9.22 0.10
C GLY A 146 -31.18 -7.96 -0.58
N ASN A 147 -31.81 -7.06 0.16
CA ASN A 147 -32.28 -5.77 -0.32
C ASN A 147 -31.19 -4.68 -0.28
N LEU A 148 -30.07 -4.93 0.39
CA LEU A 148 -28.96 -4.01 0.46
C LEU A 148 -28.22 -4.00 -0.89
N LYS A 149 -28.08 -2.81 -1.48
CA LYS A 149 -27.31 -2.62 -2.72
C LYS A 149 -26.13 -1.69 -2.45
N ILE A 150 -24.92 -2.21 -2.64
CA ILE A 150 -23.67 -1.49 -2.43
C ILE A 150 -22.91 -1.44 -3.76
N ARG A 151 -22.47 -0.25 -4.13
CA ARG A 151 -21.49 -0.04 -5.19
C ARG A 151 -20.18 0.37 -4.54
N ALA A 152 -19.20 -0.53 -4.55
CA ALA A 152 -17.87 -0.31 -4.02
C ALA A 152 -16.86 -0.12 -5.17
N GLU A 153 -15.89 0.78 -5.00
CA GLU A 153 -14.74 0.87 -5.92
C GLU A 153 -13.68 -0.17 -5.55
N THR A 154 -13.43 -0.35 -4.25
CA THR A 154 -12.51 -1.34 -3.71
C THR A 154 -13.19 -2.18 -2.64
N ILE A 155 -12.84 -3.47 -2.61
CA ILE A 155 -13.23 -4.39 -1.53
C ILE A 155 -11.98 -4.85 -0.83
N GLU A 156 -11.99 -4.80 0.50
CA GLU A 156 -10.94 -5.36 1.32
C GLU A 156 -11.53 -6.34 2.32
N THR A 157 -10.93 -7.51 2.37
CA THR A 157 -11.33 -8.56 3.30
C THR A 157 -10.12 -8.93 4.15
N ASP A 158 -10.13 -8.56 5.43
CA ASP A 158 -9.10 -8.94 6.39
C ASP A 158 -9.53 -10.22 7.13
N ARG A 159 -8.61 -11.12 7.51
CA ARG A 159 -8.84 -12.25 8.45
C ARG A 159 -9.80 -13.42 8.13
N PHE A 160 -10.17 -13.74 6.88
CA PHE A 160 -11.06 -14.89 6.61
C PHE A 160 -10.46 -16.04 5.81
N TYR A 161 -10.86 -17.25 6.22
CA TYR A 161 -11.04 -18.39 5.33
C TYR A 161 -12.37 -18.16 4.60
N PHE A 162 -12.39 -17.35 3.54
CA PHE A 162 -13.60 -17.25 2.73
C PHE A 162 -13.96 -18.64 2.23
N GLU A 163 -15.19 -19.07 2.48
CA GLU A 163 -15.80 -20.07 1.64
C GLU A 163 -16.39 -19.36 0.41
N HIS A 164 -16.59 -20.10 -0.69
CA HIS A 164 -17.27 -19.54 -1.87
C HIS A 164 -18.65 -18.97 -1.52
N THR A 165 -19.34 -19.58 -0.55
CA THR A 165 -20.66 -19.17 -0.05
C THR A 165 -20.66 -17.76 0.58
N ASP A 166 -19.56 -17.36 1.21
CA ASP A 166 -19.41 -16.01 1.77
C ASP A 166 -19.29 -14.96 0.65
N LEU A 167 -18.49 -15.28 -0.38
CA LEU A 167 -18.34 -14.42 -1.56
C LEU A 167 -19.64 -14.34 -2.37
N ASP A 168 -20.44 -15.41 -2.42
CA ASP A 168 -21.80 -15.36 -2.99
C ASP A 168 -22.70 -14.41 -2.20
N GLY A 169 -22.58 -14.41 -0.87
CA GLY A 169 -23.28 -13.46 0.01
C GLY A 169 -22.91 -12.01 -0.29
N ILE A 170 -21.61 -11.73 -0.43
CA ILE A 170 -21.10 -10.41 -0.82
C ILE A 170 -21.57 -10.05 -2.23
N SER A 171 -21.52 -10.99 -3.18
CA SER A 171 -21.96 -10.77 -4.56
C SER A 171 -23.43 -10.37 -4.65
N LYS A 172 -24.30 -10.95 -3.80
CA LYS A 172 -25.74 -10.63 -3.76
C LYS A 172 -26.05 -9.18 -3.36
N ILE A 173 -25.20 -8.57 -2.53
CA ILE A 173 -25.39 -7.18 -2.09
C ILE A 173 -24.67 -6.17 -2.98
N LEU A 174 -23.78 -6.60 -3.86
CA LEU A 174 -23.04 -5.71 -4.72
C LEU A 174 -23.81 -5.41 -6.00
N GLU A 175 -23.78 -4.14 -6.41
CA GLU A 175 -24.28 -3.78 -7.74
C GLU A 175 -23.33 -4.32 -8.82
N PRO A 176 -23.86 -4.76 -9.97
CA PRO A 176 -23.06 -5.24 -11.09
C PRO A 176 -22.23 -4.07 -11.64
N ASN A 177 -20.94 -4.06 -11.29
CA ASN A 177 -19.96 -3.10 -11.76
C ASN A 177 -18.58 -3.78 -11.66
N PRO A 178 -17.70 -3.67 -12.66
CA PRO A 178 -16.33 -4.15 -12.52
C PRO A 178 -15.69 -3.45 -11.33
N LEU A 179 -15.21 -4.25 -10.38
CA LEU A 179 -14.56 -3.77 -9.18
C LEU A 179 -13.17 -3.22 -9.53
N GLY A 180 -12.80 -2.06 -8.99
CA GLY A 180 -11.47 -1.48 -9.22
C GLY A 180 -10.36 -2.30 -8.55
N GLU A 181 -10.58 -2.71 -7.30
CA GLU A 181 -9.60 -3.52 -6.55
C GLU A 181 -10.30 -4.51 -5.63
N PHE A 182 -9.88 -5.78 -5.66
CA PHE A 182 -10.19 -6.77 -4.64
C PHE A 182 -8.94 -7.06 -3.81
N SER A 183 -9.02 -6.88 -2.50
CA SER A 183 -7.90 -7.05 -1.58
C SER A 183 -8.24 -8.11 -0.53
N ALA A 184 -7.41 -9.13 -0.38
CA ALA A 184 -7.62 -10.19 0.60
C ALA A 184 -6.32 -10.71 1.21
N ARG A 185 -6.38 -11.19 2.46
CA ARG A 185 -5.29 -11.96 3.05
C ARG A 185 -5.36 -13.42 2.61
N LEU A 186 -4.21 -13.98 2.21
CA LEU A 186 -4.14 -15.29 1.57
C LEU A 186 -4.18 -16.45 2.57
N TRP A 187 -5.37 -16.87 2.96
CA TRP A 187 -5.61 -18.05 3.81
C TRP A 187 -6.05 -19.29 3.04
N ASP A 188 -6.54 -19.11 1.81
CA ASP A 188 -6.99 -20.17 0.92
C ASP A 188 -6.90 -19.67 -0.53
N LEU A 189 -6.62 -20.57 -1.47
CA LEU A 189 -6.58 -20.29 -2.90
C LEU A 189 -7.93 -20.52 -3.58
N ARG A 190 -8.80 -21.38 -3.02
CA ARG A 190 -10.12 -21.71 -3.60
C ARG A 190 -10.94 -20.46 -3.94
N PRO A 191 -11.07 -19.46 -3.04
CA PRO A 191 -11.93 -18.30 -3.30
C PRO A 191 -11.45 -17.43 -4.46
N LEU A 192 -10.16 -17.48 -4.82
CA LEU A 192 -9.59 -16.66 -5.90
C LEU A 192 -10.19 -16.96 -7.28
N THR A 193 -10.83 -18.12 -7.44
CA THR A 193 -11.58 -18.49 -8.66
C THR A 193 -12.96 -17.85 -8.72
N HIS A 194 -13.42 -17.20 -7.66
CA HIS A 194 -14.76 -16.63 -7.59
C HIS A 194 -14.94 -15.47 -8.59
N PRO A 195 -16.08 -15.36 -9.29
CA PRO A 195 -16.30 -14.34 -10.33
C PRO A 195 -16.05 -12.89 -9.88
N ILE A 196 -16.38 -12.55 -8.62
CA ILE A 196 -16.13 -11.21 -8.07
C ILE A 196 -14.65 -10.83 -8.06
N ILE A 197 -13.78 -11.80 -7.77
CA ILE A 197 -12.33 -11.60 -7.71
C ILE A 197 -11.78 -11.55 -9.13
N GLN A 198 -12.21 -12.50 -9.96
CA GLN A 198 -11.79 -12.63 -11.35
C GLN A 198 -12.19 -11.43 -12.24
N SER A 199 -13.31 -10.77 -11.92
CA SER A 199 -13.77 -9.57 -12.62
C SER A 199 -13.19 -8.27 -12.09
N SER A 200 -12.40 -8.32 -11.01
CA SER A 200 -11.73 -7.13 -10.48
C SER A 200 -10.62 -6.66 -11.42
N GLN A 201 -10.38 -5.35 -11.51
CA GLN A 201 -9.29 -4.82 -12.33
C GLN A 201 -7.92 -5.11 -11.72
N LYS A 202 -7.86 -5.25 -10.39
CA LYS A 202 -6.63 -5.50 -9.63
C LYS A 202 -6.92 -6.40 -8.43
N LEU A 203 -6.11 -7.44 -8.29
CA LEU A 203 -6.14 -8.34 -7.15
C LEU A 203 -4.94 -8.06 -6.24
N VAL A 204 -5.20 -7.65 -5.00
CA VAL A 204 -4.21 -7.44 -3.95
C VAL A 204 -4.24 -8.62 -2.97
N LEU A 205 -3.11 -9.31 -2.84
CA LEU A 205 -2.97 -10.44 -1.92
C LEU A 205 -1.99 -10.10 -0.81
N TRP A 206 -2.48 -10.08 0.42
CA TRP A 206 -1.66 -9.92 1.61
C TRP A 206 -1.13 -11.28 2.06
N ARG A 207 0.09 -11.29 2.60
CA ARG A 207 0.67 -12.49 3.20
C ARG A 207 -0.26 -13.07 4.27
N GLY A 208 -0.70 -14.31 4.05
CA GLY A 208 -1.44 -15.11 5.02
C GLY A 208 -0.68 -16.38 5.41
N SER A 209 -1.40 -17.45 5.80
CA SER A 209 -0.77 -18.74 6.15
C SER A 209 -0.46 -19.62 4.95
N VAL A 210 -1.13 -19.41 3.82
CA VAL A 210 -0.97 -20.24 2.62
C VAL A 210 0.10 -19.67 1.72
N ARG A 211 0.94 -20.56 1.18
CA ARG A 211 1.92 -20.19 0.16
C ARG A 211 1.19 -19.82 -1.12
N PHE A 212 1.55 -18.67 -1.69
CA PHE A 212 1.01 -18.24 -2.97
C PHE A 212 1.38 -19.23 -4.08
N ASP A 213 0.37 -19.82 -4.71
CA ASP A 213 0.54 -20.66 -5.89
C ASP A 213 0.19 -19.89 -7.16
N HIS A 214 1.23 -19.43 -7.84
CA HIS A 214 1.21 -18.84 -9.17
C HIS A 214 0.47 -19.65 -10.26
N ARG A 215 0.22 -20.96 -10.08
CA ARG A 215 -0.56 -21.77 -11.03
C ARG A 215 -2.07 -21.70 -10.77
N ALA A 216 -2.45 -21.43 -9.53
CA ALA A 216 -3.86 -21.37 -9.13
C ALA A 216 -4.48 -19.99 -9.36
N VAL A 217 -3.66 -18.94 -9.42
CA VAL A 217 -4.13 -17.54 -9.53
C VAL A 217 -4.01 -17.04 -10.96
N HIS A 218 -5.07 -17.26 -11.73
CA HIS A 218 -5.25 -16.63 -13.04
C HIS A 218 -5.91 -15.27 -12.85
N HIS A 219 -5.13 -14.21 -12.69
CA HIS A 219 -5.64 -12.85 -12.63
C HIS A 219 -4.72 -11.92 -13.41
N ARG A 220 -5.29 -10.99 -14.18
CA ARG A 220 -4.51 -10.15 -15.10
C ARG A 220 -3.54 -9.23 -14.36
N ASN A 221 -3.96 -8.66 -13.23
CA ASN A 221 -3.15 -7.73 -12.44
C ASN A 221 -3.07 -8.20 -10.99
N ILE A 222 -1.93 -8.74 -10.57
CA ILE A 222 -1.72 -9.26 -9.21
C ILE A 222 -0.76 -8.33 -8.47
N HIS A 223 -1.06 -7.98 -7.22
CA HIS A 223 -0.19 -7.20 -6.35
C HIS A 223 -0.03 -7.90 -4.99
N LEU A 224 1.20 -8.24 -4.61
CA LEU A 224 1.51 -8.88 -3.33
C LEU A 224 1.89 -7.83 -2.26
N LYS A 225 1.31 -7.95 -1.05
CA LYS A 225 1.61 -7.10 0.12
C LYS A 225 2.12 -7.90 1.32
N ASP A 226 2.98 -7.27 2.11
CA ASP A 226 3.58 -7.82 3.34
C ASP A 226 4.43 -9.09 3.12
N TYR A 227 5.04 -9.22 1.94
CA TYR A 227 6.03 -10.26 1.68
C TYR A 227 7.43 -9.72 1.97
N ASP A 228 8.26 -10.54 2.61
CA ASP A 228 9.68 -10.23 2.66
C ASP A 228 10.27 -10.33 1.24
N ARG A 229 11.37 -9.62 1.02
CA ARG A 229 12.00 -9.52 -0.31
C ARG A 229 12.25 -10.88 -0.95
N GLN A 230 12.82 -11.84 -0.21
CA GLN A 230 13.21 -13.12 -0.82
C GLN A 230 11.96 -13.88 -1.27
N THR A 231 10.96 -13.98 -0.39
CA THR A 231 9.69 -14.63 -0.70
C THR A 231 8.98 -13.97 -1.88
N PHE A 232 8.98 -12.64 -1.96
CA PHE A 232 8.42 -11.91 -3.10
C PHE A 232 9.16 -12.24 -4.41
N ILE A 233 10.49 -12.21 -4.41
CA ILE A 233 11.30 -12.51 -5.60
C ILE A 233 11.09 -13.95 -6.06
N ASP A 234 10.96 -14.90 -5.13
CA ASP A 234 10.69 -16.29 -5.44
C ASP A 234 9.31 -16.45 -6.12
N HIS A 235 8.27 -15.79 -5.57
CA HIS A 235 6.94 -15.77 -6.20
C HIS A 235 6.94 -15.11 -7.58
N MET A 236 7.67 -13.99 -7.74
CA MET A 236 7.81 -13.30 -9.03
C MET A 236 8.51 -14.19 -10.07
N ASN A 237 9.61 -14.86 -9.70
CA ASN A 237 10.32 -15.75 -10.61
C ASN A 237 9.46 -16.97 -10.99
N ALA A 238 8.72 -17.53 -10.03
CA ALA A 238 7.77 -18.60 -10.28
C ALA A 238 6.70 -18.13 -11.26
N TRP A 239 6.06 -16.99 -10.99
CA TRP A 239 5.05 -16.40 -11.88
C TRP A 239 5.57 -16.20 -13.31
N ILE A 240 6.79 -15.66 -13.48
CA ILE A 240 7.44 -15.54 -14.81
C ILE A 240 7.64 -16.91 -15.47
N ALA A 241 8.05 -17.93 -14.71
CA ALA A 241 8.31 -19.28 -15.23
C ALA A 241 7.04 -20.00 -15.70
N ASN A 242 5.86 -19.65 -15.16
CA ASN A 242 4.57 -20.17 -15.61
C ASN A 242 4.11 -19.62 -16.97
N GLY A 243 4.85 -18.67 -17.55
CA GLY A 243 4.58 -18.15 -18.88
C GLY A 243 3.32 -17.30 -18.99
N PRO A 244 3.21 -16.19 -18.22
CA PRO A 244 2.06 -15.29 -18.26
C PRO A 244 1.81 -14.70 -19.65
N GLU A 245 0.55 -14.38 -19.94
CA GLU A 245 0.10 -13.84 -21.22
C GLU A 245 0.42 -12.35 -21.37
N VAL A 246 0.42 -11.87 -22.62
CA VAL A 246 0.59 -10.45 -22.93
C VAL A 246 -0.48 -9.61 -22.23
N GLY A 247 -0.05 -8.55 -21.56
CA GLY A 247 -0.92 -7.66 -20.81
C GLY A 247 -1.24 -8.12 -19.39
N MET A 248 -0.63 -9.22 -18.91
CA MET A 248 -0.62 -9.55 -17.49
C MET A 248 0.47 -8.75 -16.74
N GLU A 249 0.14 -8.32 -15.52
CA GLU A 249 1.00 -7.57 -14.63
C GLU A 249 1.08 -8.23 -13.25
N PHE A 250 2.28 -8.20 -12.67
CA PHE A 250 2.58 -8.71 -11.34
C PHE A 250 3.39 -7.68 -10.58
N ALA A 251 2.95 -7.31 -9.39
CA ALA A 251 3.62 -6.32 -8.57
C ALA A 251 3.72 -6.77 -7.12
N GLY A 252 4.57 -6.10 -6.34
CA GLY A 252 4.50 -6.22 -4.90
C GLY A 252 5.38 -5.23 -4.17
N ASP A 253 4.97 -4.98 -2.94
CA ASP A 253 5.65 -4.07 -2.02
C ASP A 253 6.80 -4.79 -1.34
N ILE A 254 7.95 -4.11 -1.24
CA ILE A 254 9.15 -4.66 -0.60
C ILE A 254 9.26 -4.11 0.80
N GLN A 255 9.13 -4.99 1.79
CA GLN A 255 9.36 -4.65 3.18
C GLN A 255 10.85 -4.36 3.45
N VAL A 256 11.14 -3.19 4.03
CA VAL A 256 12.50 -2.75 4.34
C VAL A 256 12.74 -2.80 5.84
N PHE A 257 13.65 -3.67 6.28
CA PHE A 257 13.87 -3.90 7.72
C PHE A 257 14.80 -2.88 8.39
N LYS A 258 15.68 -2.17 7.66
CA LYS A 258 16.71 -1.29 8.29
C LYS A 258 17.13 -0.07 7.47
N ASN A 259 17.56 -0.26 6.21
CA ASN A 259 18.17 0.80 5.42
C ASN A 259 17.63 0.78 3.98
N SER A 260 16.73 1.72 3.67
CA SER A 260 16.09 1.83 2.37
C SER A 260 17.08 2.09 1.23
N THR A 261 18.16 2.83 1.47
CA THR A 261 19.17 3.11 0.44
C THR A 261 19.95 1.85 0.05
N LEU A 262 20.35 1.04 1.04
CA LEU A 262 21.02 -0.23 0.76
C LEU A 262 20.07 -1.19 0.02
N GLU A 263 18.80 -1.21 0.42
CA GLU A 263 17.80 -2.06 -0.20
C GLU A 263 17.54 -1.70 -1.66
N GLU A 264 17.43 -0.40 -1.97
CA GLU A 264 17.36 0.11 -3.34
C GLU A 264 18.52 -0.40 -4.20
N ILE A 265 19.75 -0.28 -3.69
CA ILE A 265 20.97 -0.72 -4.39
C ILE A 265 20.93 -2.22 -4.65
N LEU A 266 20.54 -3.04 -3.66
CA LEU A 266 20.47 -4.49 -3.81
C LEU A 266 19.43 -4.91 -4.85
N ILE A 267 18.27 -4.26 -4.87
CA ILE A 267 17.23 -4.55 -5.86
C ILE A 267 17.71 -4.16 -7.27
N LYS A 268 18.31 -2.97 -7.43
CA LYS A 268 18.88 -2.55 -8.72
C LYS A 268 20.00 -3.48 -9.18
N GLU A 269 20.89 -3.92 -8.28
CA GLU A 269 21.97 -4.89 -8.56
C GLU A 269 21.38 -6.21 -9.08
N MET A 270 20.35 -6.75 -8.40
CA MET A 270 19.62 -7.95 -8.85
C MET A 270 18.98 -7.76 -10.23
N MET A 271 18.28 -6.65 -10.47
CA MET A 271 17.67 -6.34 -11.76
C MET A 271 18.73 -6.25 -12.87
N TYR A 272 19.84 -5.56 -12.60
CA TYR A 272 20.96 -5.45 -13.54
C TYR A 272 21.57 -6.82 -13.89
N LEU A 273 21.75 -7.71 -12.91
CA LEU A 273 22.24 -9.06 -13.18
C LEU A 273 21.27 -9.85 -14.06
N LYS A 274 19.96 -9.83 -13.77
CA LYS A 274 18.93 -10.46 -14.62
C LYS A 274 18.93 -9.92 -16.04
N LYS A 275 19.18 -8.61 -16.19
CA LYS A 275 19.34 -7.97 -17.49
C LYS A 275 20.52 -8.55 -18.25
N CYS A 276 21.70 -8.65 -17.63
CA CYS A 276 22.87 -9.23 -18.29
C CYS A 276 22.71 -10.72 -18.60
N GLU A 277 22.07 -11.50 -17.72
CA GLU A 277 21.84 -12.95 -17.92
C GLU A 277 20.94 -13.28 -19.11
N ARG A 278 20.08 -12.35 -19.52
CA ARG A 278 19.05 -12.58 -20.55
C ARG A 278 19.18 -11.66 -21.76
N ASP A 279 20.35 -11.07 -21.98
CA ASP A 279 20.58 -10.06 -23.03
C ASP A 279 19.50 -8.96 -23.04
N GLY A 280 19.07 -8.58 -21.84
CA GLY A 280 18.10 -7.52 -21.62
C GLY A 280 18.68 -6.14 -21.86
N ARG A 281 17.79 -5.14 -21.89
CA ARG A 281 18.15 -3.73 -22.10
C ARG A 281 17.55 -2.83 -21.04
N ARG A 282 18.20 -1.70 -20.78
CA ARG A 282 17.63 -0.60 -19.98
C ARG A 282 16.55 0.09 -20.80
N VAL A 283 15.44 0.42 -20.17
CA VAL A 283 14.28 1.05 -20.84
C VAL A 283 13.78 2.26 -20.08
N LYS A 284 13.16 3.21 -20.77
CA LYS A 284 12.52 4.35 -20.13
C LYS A 284 11.44 3.90 -19.16
N ARG A 285 11.19 4.71 -18.13
CA ARG A 285 10.07 4.48 -17.21
C ARG A 285 8.75 4.43 -17.96
N ASP A 286 7.85 3.57 -17.50
CA ASP A 286 6.45 3.58 -17.91
C ASP A 286 5.81 4.90 -17.44
N GLU A 287 5.09 5.59 -18.32
CA GLU A 287 4.50 6.90 -18.03
C GLU A 287 3.44 6.81 -16.92
N ARG A 288 2.81 5.64 -16.73
CA ARG A 288 1.88 5.37 -15.63
C ARG A 288 2.56 5.41 -14.26
N PHE A 289 3.88 5.24 -14.21
CA PHE A 289 4.67 5.12 -12.98
C PHE A 289 5.78 6.18 -12.96
N PRO A 290 5.43 7.47 -12.72
CA PRO A 290 6.40 8.57 -12.75
C PRO A 290 7.49 8.43 -11.67
N ASN A 291 7.24 7.67 -10.62
CA ASN A 291 8.17 7.34 -9.53
C ASN A 291 9.08 6.13 -9.82
N THR A 292 9.13 5.64 -11.06
CA THR A 292 10.07 4.59 -11.46
C THR A 292 11.50 5.11 -11.39
N ILE A 293 12.34 4.41 -10.63
CA ILE A 293 13.77 4.74 -10.45
C ILE A 293 14.70 3.85 -11.26
N TYR A 294 14.23 2.66 -11.67
CA TYR A 294 15.00 1.74 -12.53
C TYR A 294 14.04 0.80 -13.28
N SER A 295 14.33 0.49 -14.55
CA SER A 295 13.48 -0.35 -15.39
C SER A 295 14.28 -1.08 -16.47
N ILE A 296 14.03 -2.36 -16.66
CA ILE A 296 14.70 -3.20 -17.66
C ILE A 296 13.65 -3.94 -18.48
N SER A 297 13.99 -4.25 -19.73
CA SER A 297 13.22 -5.16 -20.58
C SER A 297 14.07 -6.40 -20.87
N LEU A 298 13.45 -7.56 -20.75
CA LEU A 298 14.07 -8.87 -20.90
C LEU A 298 13.31 -9.64 -22.00
N PRO A 299 13.97 -10.12 -23.07
CA PRO A 299 13.31 -11.01 -24.02
C PRO A 299 12.89 -12.32 -23.34
N ARG A 300 11.78 -12.92 -23.79
CA ARG A 300 11.37 -14.24 -23.30
C ARG A 300 12.06 -15.34 -24.10
N THR A 301 12.59 -16.33 -23.40
CA THR A 301 13.34 -17.45 -24.01
C THR A 301 12.46 -18.34 -24.89
N ASN A 302 11.19 -18.47 -24.53
CA ASN A 302 10.26 -19.42 -25.17
C ASN A 302 9.28 -18.72 -26.13
N ASP A 303 9.34 -17.39 -26.23
CA ASP A 303 8.42 -16.58 -27.02
C ASP A 303 9.13 -15.28 -27.42
N PRO A 304 9.76 -15.24 -28.61
CA PRO A 304 10.56 -14.10 -29.04
C PRO A 304 9.71 -12.85 -29.33
N ASP A 305 8.40 -13.02 -29.51
CA ASP A 305 7.47 -11.93 -29.79
C ASP A 305 6.99 -11.23 -28.51
N THR A 306 7.45 -11.69 -27.34
CA THR A 306 7.13 -11.08 -26.05
C THR A 306 8.35 -10.77 -25.20
N GLU A 307 8.22 -9.74 -24.38
CA GLU A 307 9.25 -9.28 -23.46
C GLU A 307 8.64 -9.02 -22.06
N ILE A 308 9.50 -9.14 -21.05
CA ILE A 308 9.18 -8.84 -19.66
C ILE A 308 9.78 -7.48 -19.34
N GLN A 309 8.94 -6.49 -19.01
CA GLN A 309 9.43 -5.24 -18.44
C GLN A 309 9.33 -5.31 -16.92
N MET A 310 10.46 -5.13 -16.25
CA MET A 310 10.57 -5.08 -14.78
C MET A 310 10.97 -3.66 -14.36
N SER A 311 10.19 -3.07 -13.46
CA SER A 311 10.37 -1.70 -12.98
C SER A 311 10.44 -1.68 -11.46
N LEU A 312 11.37 -0.88 -10.92
CA LEU A 312 11.51 -0.55 -9.52
C LEU A 312 10.93 0.85 -9.30
N LEU A 313 9.91 0.94 -8.45
CA LEU A 313 9.19 2.17 -8.11
C LEU A 313 9.53 2.58 -6.69
N LYS A 314 9.58 3.89 -6.45
CA LYS A 314 9.74 4.47 -5.10
C LYS A 314 8.38 4.92 -4.56
N ASN A 315 7.94 4.35 -3.45
CA ASN A 315 6.67 4.70 -2.81
C ASN A 315 6.87 5.87 -1.84
N ALA A 316 6.41 7.06 -2.23
CA ALA A 316 6.48 8.25 -1.38
C ALA A 316 5.42 8.25 -0.26
N SER A 317 4.32 7.51 -0.45
CA SER A 317 3.15 7.53 0.43
C SER A 317 3.27 6.57 1.61
N ASN A 318 4.12 5.54 1.51
CA ASN A 318 4.32 4.57 2.57
C ASN A 318 5.82 4.40 2.89
N PRO A 319 6.34 5.05 3.95
CA PRO A 319 7.75 4.95 4.32
C PRO A 319 8.16 3.57 4.85
N GLU A 320 7.21 2.74 5.29
CA GLU A 320 7.46 1.37 5.74
C GLU A 320 7.67 0.40 4.56
N LEU A 321 7.09 0.73 3.41
CA LEU A 321 7.18 0.00 2.14
C LEU A 321 7.70 0.94 1.04
N PRO A 322 8.94 1.45 1.15
CA PRO A 322 9.45 2.54 0.31
C PRO A 322 9.69 2.12 -1.15
N PHE A 323 9.63 0.82 -1.47
CA PHE A 323 9.85 0.31 -2.81
C PHE A 323 8.77 -0.69 -3.22
N GLN A 324 8.50 -0.70 -4.51
CA GLN A 324 7.63 -1.67 -5.17
C GLN A 324 8.34 -2.17 -6.43
N ILE A 325 8.28 -3.47 -6.70
CA ILE A 325 8.64 -4.02 -8.01
C ILE A 325 7.36 -4.26 -8.78
N HIS A 326 7.35 -3.82 -10.04
CA HIS A 326 6.30 -4.07 -11.01
C HIS A 326 6.88 -4.81 -12.21
N VAL A 327 6.20 -5.87 -12.63
CA VAL A 327 6.55 -6.70 -13.77
C VAL A 327 5.35 -6.74 -14.70
N LYS A 328 5.57 -6.54 -15.99
CA LYS A 328 4.53 -6.68 -17.02
C LYS A 328 5.03 -7.48 -18.21
N ILE A 329 4.11 -8.22 -18.82
CA ILE A 329 4.35 -8.91 -20.10
C ILE A 329 3.78 -8.06 -21.22
N GLN A 330 4.58 -7.83 -22.27
CA GLN A 330 4.18 -7.03 -23.42
C GLN A 330 4.80 -7.59 -24.70
N SER A 331 4.31 -7.13 -25.85
CA SER A 331 4.90 -7.46 -27.14
C SER A 331 6.36 -6.97 -27.23
N ALA A 332 7.21 -7.73 -27.90
CA ALA A 332 8.60 -7.38 -28.10
C ALA A 332 8.73 -6.03 -28.82
N GLY A 333 9.70 -5.22 -28.37
CA GLY A 333 10.01 -3.92 -28.99
C GLY A 333 9.13 -2.75 -28.53
N THR A 334 8.13 -2.95 -27.67
CA THR A 334 7.32 -1.85 -27.15
C THR A 334 8.02 -1.06 -26.04
N ALA A 335 8.96 -1.66 -25.29
CA ALA A 335 9.74 -0.88 -24.33
C ALA A 335 10.78 0.01 -25.04
N ILE A 336 10.66 1.30 -24.80
CA ILE A 336 11.54 2.34 -25.35
C ILE A 336 12.92 2.22 -24.69
N PRO A 337 13.99 1.91 -25.44
CA PRO A 337 15.34 1.81 -24.87
C PRO A 337 15.79 3.13 -24.25
N GLU A 338 16.52 3.04 -23.14
CA GLU A 338 17.21 4.16 -22.54
C GLU A 338 18.67 4.18 -23.01
N ARG A 339 19.16 5.35 -23.44
CA ARG A 339 20.51 5.45 -24.05
C ARG A 339 21.65 5.16 -23.08
N PHE A 340 21.44 5.43 -21.80
CA PHE A 340 22.46 5.30 -20.77
C PHE A 340 21.99 4.37 -19.66
N ASP A 341 22.85 3.42 -19.30
CA ASP A 341 22.62 2.57 -18.14
C ASP A 341 23.47 3.06 -16.96
N SER A 342 22.87 3.87 -16.09
CA SER A 342 23.56 4.37 -14.89
C SER A 342 24.03 3.25 -13.97
N MET A 343 23.37 2.08 -14.00
CA MET A 343 23.70 0.96 -13.15
C MET A 343 25.05 0.33 -13.47
N TYR A 344 25.55 0.44 -14.71
CA TYR A 344 26.90 -0.05 -15.02
C TYR A 344 27.97 0.70 -14.21
N LEU A 345 27.84 2.03 -14.14
CA LEU A 345 28.74 2.90 -13.37
C LEU A 345 28.53 2.69 -11.87
N GLU A 346 27.28 2.67 -11.41
CA GLU A 346 26.94 2.42 -9.99
C GLU A 346 27.48 1.05 -9.54
N SER A 347 27.33 0.01 -10.36
CA SER A 347 27.85 -1.34 -10.09
C SER A 347 29.38 -1.38 -10.02
N LYS A 348 30.09 -0.68 -10.93
CA LYS A 348 31.56 -0.58 -10.85
C LYS A 348 32.03 0.15 -9.59
N LEU A 349 31.37 1.24 -9.23
CA LEU A 349 31.64 1.97 -7.99
C LEU A 349 31.36 1.10 -6.77
N TRP A 350 30.28 0.33 -6.81
CA TRP A 350 29.89 -0.60 -5.75
C TRP A 350 30.87 -1.76 -5.59
N GLY A 351 31.31 -2.38 -6.68
CA GLY A 351 32.32 -3.42 -6.68
C GLY A 351 33.63 -2.93 -6.04
N THR A 352 34.01 -1.68 -6.35
CA THR A 352 35.14 -1.00 -5.70
C THR A 352 34.89 -0.79 -4.21
N ARG A 353 33.71 -0.31 -3.81
CA ARG A 353 33.33 -0.13 -2.40
C ARG A 353 33.34 -1.44 -1.61
N LYS A 354 32.72 -2.51 -2.12
CA LYS A 354 32.74 -3.85 -1.50
C LYS A 354 34.17 -4.40 -1.36
N ARG A 355 35.08 -4.11 -2.30
CA ARG A 355 36.50 -4.46 -2.19
C ARG A 355 37.17 -3.67 -1.07
N ILE A 356 36.94 -2.36 -0.99
CA ILE A 356 37.45 -1.48 0.08
C ILE A 356 36.93 -1.94 1.45
N GLU A 357 35.63 -2.22 1.58
CA GLU A 357 35.03 -2.70 2.83
C GLU A 357 35.58 -4.07 3.26
N ARG A 358 35.82 -4.98 2.31
CA ARG A 358 36.51 -6.26 2.60
C ARG A 358 37.94 -6.06 3.07
N LEU A 359 38.70 -5.19 2.41
CA LEU A 359 40.07 -4.84 2.84
C LEU A 359 40.05 -4.26 4.26
N TYR A 360 39.10 -3.36 4.54
CA TYR A 360 38.92 -2.77 5.86
C TYR A 360 38.56 -3.81 6.93
N ARG A 361 37.60 -4.71 6.65
CA ARG A 361 37.19 -5.78 7.57
C ARG A 361 38.34 -6.76 7.82
N ASN A 362 39.08 -7.15 6.78
CA ASN A 362 40.24 -8.04 6.91
C ASN A 362 41.37 -7.37 7.70
N SER A 363 41.60 -6.07 7.53
CA SER A 363 42.58 -5.32 8.33
C SER A 363 42.17 -5.18 9.79
N SER A 364 40.86 -4.97 10.05
CA SER A 364 40.30 -4.89 11.40
C SER A 364 40.40 -6.23 12.15
N ASN A 365 40.22 -7.36 11.45
CA ASN A 365 40.35 -8.70 12.03
C ASN A 365 41.81 -9.16 12.19
N ARG A 366 42.77 -8.50 11.52
CA ARG A 366 44.21 -8.78 11.64
C ARG A 366 44.91 -7.90 12.66
N LEU A 367 44.24 -6.89 13.21
CA LEU A 367 44.73 -6.22 14.41
C LEU A 367 44.75 -7.27 15.53
N PRO A 368 45.91 -7.55 16.15
CA PRO A 368 45.97 -8.52 17.22
C PRO A 368 44.94 -8.10 18.28
N ASN A 369 44.05 -9.03 18.66
CA ASN A 369 43.28 -8.87 19.87
C ASN A 369 44.27 -8.49 20.96
N LEU A 370 44.13 -7.30 21.54
CA LEU A 370 44.98 -6.88 22.65
C LEU A 370 44.91 -8.04 23.66
N PRO A 371 46.05 -8.67 24.03
CA PRO A 371 46.01 -9.73 25.02
C PRO A 371 45.32 -9.15 26.25
N ASN A 372 44.29 -9.84 26.75
CA ASN A 372 43.71 -9.53 28.05
C ASN A 372 44.85 -9.70 29.08
N LEU A 373 45.53 -8.61 29.39
CA LEU A 373 46.62 -8.52 30.35
C LEU A 373 46.01 -8.00 31.65
N PRO A 374 45.57 -8.88 32.57
CA PRO A 374 44.81 -8.48 33.76
C PRO A 374 45.59 -7.59 34.75
N ASN A 375 46.92 -7.48 34.62
CA ASN A 375 47.77 -6.89 35.66
C ASN A 375 48.48 -5.58 35.27
N LEU A 376 48.02 -4.86 34.24
CA LEU A 376 48.61 -3.56 33.90
C LEU A 376 48.07 -2.41 34.77
N PRO A 377 48.95 -1.51 35.27
CA PRO A 377 48.54 -0.30 35.98
C PRO A 377 47.59 0.56 35.14
N PRO A 378 46.61 1.26 35.76
CA PRO A 378 45.62 2.08 35.05
C PRO A 378 46.24 3.13 34.10
N SER A 379 47.41 3.68 34.44
CA SER A 379 48.14 4.64 33.61
C SER A 379 48.63 4.03 32.29
N VAL A 380 49.13 2.79 32.32
CA VAL A 380 49.59 2.06 31.13
C VAL A 380 48.41 1.59 30.28
N ARG A 381 47.30 1.18 30.91
CA ARG A 381 46.05 0.84 30.20
C ARG A 381 45.51 2.06 29.44
N ASN A 382 45.44 3.22 30.08
CA ASN A 382 44.95 4.45 29.44
C ASN A 382 45.88 4.92 28.30
N PHE A 383 47.20 4.78 28.46
CA PHE A 383 48.16 5.09 27.40
C PHE A 383 48.01 4.17 26.19
N LEU A 384 47.90 2.85 26.39
CA LEU A 384 47.70 1.88 25.30
C LEU A 384 46.34 2.06 24.61
N THR A 385 45.30 2.39 25.37
CA THR A 385 43.97 2.67 24.82
C THR A 385 44.00 3.94 23.97
N ASN A 386 44.64 5.02 24.43
CA ASN A 386 44.83 6.25 23.65
C ASN A 386 45.70 6.05 22.40
N GLN A 387 46.78 5.28 22.49
CA GLN A 387 47.62 4.93 21.33
C GLN A 387 46.83 4.08 20.31
N TYR A 388 46.00 3.15 20.77
CA TYR A 388 45.13 2.35 19.90
C TYR A 388 44.04 3.20 19.21
N PHE A 389 43.44 4.15 19.92
CA PHE A 389 42.52 5.12 19.31
C PHE A 389 43.23 6.07 18.33
N HIS A 390 44.46 6.49 18.62
CA HIS A 390 45.26 7.31 17.71
C HIS A 390 45.65 6.56 16.43
N LEU A 391 46.05 5.28 16.56
CA LEU A 391 46.31 4.38 15.41
C LEU A 391 45.04 4.13 14.58
N LYS A 392 43.86 3.97 15.22
CA LYS A 392 42.57 3.94 14.53
C LYS A 392 42.23 5.26 13.84
N GLY A 393 42.57 6.40 14.45
CA GLY A 393 42.36 7.74 13.88
C GLY A 393 43.25 8.01 12.66
N VAL A 394 44.53 7.63 12.72
CA VAL A 394 45.50 7.77 11.62
C VAL A 394 45.13 6.85 10.46
N THR A 395 44.73 5.61 10.74
CA THR A 395 44.24 4.69 9.68
C THR A 395 42.96 5.23 9.05
N TRP A 396 42.02 5.78 9.82
CA TRP A 396 40.83 6.47 9.29
C TRP A 396 41.18 7.63 8.37
N ALA A 397 42.07 8.53 8.81
CA ALA A 397 42.50 9.70 8.04
C ALA A 397 43.28 9.34 6.77
N MET A 398 44.08 8.26 6.80
CA MET A 398 44.75 7.77 5.59
C MET A 398 43.76 7.08 4.64
N THR A 399 42.84 6.27 5.13
CA THR A 399 41.81 5.65 4.27
C THR A 399 40.87 6.67 3.66
N SER A 400 40.47 7.72 4.39
CA SER A 400 39.64 8.80 3.84
C SER A 400 40.39 9.60 2.77
N LYS A 401 41.68 9.87 2.96
CA LYS A 401 42.54 10.49 1.93
C LYS A 401 42.70 9.63 0.69
N ILE A 402 42.90 8.31 0.83
CA ILE A 402 43.03 7.39 -0.31
C ILE A 402 41.70 7.30 -1.08
N ILE A 403 40.56 7.23 -0.38
CA ILE A 403 39.23 7.23 -1.00
C ILE A 403 38.97 8.57 -1.71
N LEU A 404 39.34 9.70 -1.10
CA LEU A 404 39.21 11.03 -1.70
C LEU A 404 40.07 11.15 -2.97
N VAL A 405 41.33 10.69 -2.93
CA VAL A 405 42.22 10.70 -4.10
C VAL A 405 41.72 9.78 -5.21
N ALA A 406 41.18 8.60 -4.88
CA ALA A 406 40.59 7.68 -5.87
C ALA A 406 39.31 8.27 -6.50
N LEU A 407 38.46 8.95 -5.72
CA LEU A 407 37.26 9.62 -6.23
C LEU A 407 37.62 10.82 -7.11
N VAL A 408 38.54 11.67 -6.66
CA VAL A 408 38.99 12.86 -7.39
C VAL A 408 39.70 12.47 -8.69
N SER A 409 40.55 11.45 -8.67
CA SER A 409 41.22 10.96 -9.90
C SER A 409 40.25 10.29 -10.88
N GLY A 410 39.24 9.55 -10.39
CA GLY A 410 38.20 8.98 -11.25
C GLY A 410 37.33 10.05 -11.92
N ILE A 411 36.96 11.10 -11.18
CA ILE A 411 36.19 12.24 -11.72
C ILE A 411 37.02 13.02 -12.73
N LEU A 412 38.28 13.37 -12.41
CA LEU A 412 39.19 14.06 -13.32
C LEU A 412 39.46 13.25 -14.59
N GLY A 413 39.66 11.93 -14.47
CA GLY A 413 39.83 11.03 -15.61
C GLY A 413 38.59 11.01 -16.52
N TYR A 414 37.39 10.99 -15.95
CA TYR A 414 36.14 11.04 -16.71
C TYR A 414 35.96 12.36 -17.46
N PHE A 415 36.27 13.49 -16.81
CA PHE A 415 36.22 14.81 -17.45
C PHE A 415 37.26 14.94 -18.55
N LEU A 416 38.48 14.42 -18.35
CA LEU A 416 39.53 14.45 -19.36
C LEU A 416 39.16 13.61 -20.59
N ILE A 417 38.62 12.39 -20.39
CA ILE A 417 38.18 11.52 -21.48
C ILE A 417 36.97 12.11 -22.22
N SER A 418 35.99 12.66 -21.50
CA SER A 418 34.84 13.34 -22.12
C SER A 418 35.25 14.58 -22.91
N TRP A 419 36.21 15.35 -22.40
CA TRP A 419 36.76 16.51 -23.08
C TRP A 419 37.53 16.11 -24.35
N ILE A 420 38.39 15.08 -24.28
CA ILE A 420 39.09 14.54 -25.44
C ILE A 420 38.11 14.06 -26.51
N LEU A 421 37.09 13.27 -26.12
CA LEU A 421 36.08 12.78 -27.06
C LEU A 421 35.26 13.92 -27.70
N ALA A 422 34.95 14.97 -26.94
CA ALA A 422 34.26 16.14 -27.47
C ALA A 422 35.11 16.92 -28.49
N VAL A 423 36.42 17.07 -28.22
CA VAL A 423 37.38 17.69 -29.16
C VAL A 423 37.49 16.88 -30.45
N PHE A 424 37.57 15.55 -30.36
CA PHE A 424 37.70 14.69 -31.54
C PHE A 424 36.40 14.53 -32.34
N CYS A 425 35.22 14.68 -31.73
CA CYS A 425 33.94 14.56 -32.43
C CYS A 425 33.44 15.86 -33.08
N GLY A 426 34.18 16.98 -32.96
CA GLY A 426 33.84 18.25 -33.62
C GLY A 426 32.51 18.88 -33.18
N GLN A 427 31.91 18.41 -32.08
CA GLN A 427 30.68 18.98 -31.54
C GLN A 427 30.99 20.16 -30.61
N LYS A 428 30.33 21.30 -30.85
CA LYS A 428 30.34 22.43 -29.92
C LYS A 428 29.65 22.00 -28.62
N CYS A 429 30.41 21.84 -27.54
CA CYS A 429 29.87 21.58 -26.21
C CYS A 429 28.90 22.70 -25.81
N VAL A 430 27.65 22.35 -25.51
CA VAL A 430 26.76 23.22 -24.73
C VAL A 430 27.26 23.18 -23.28
N PRO A 431 27.46 24.33 -22.61
CA PRO A 431 27.93 24.33 -21.23
C PRO A 431 26.84 23.73 -20.33
N PHE A 432 27.15 22.63 -19.66
CA PHE A 432 26.39 22.16 -18.51
C PHE A 432 26.79 23.02 -17.31
N LEU A 433 25.87 23.91 -16.92
CA LEU A 433 25.75 24.44 -15.56
C LEU A 433 24.36 24.06 -15.05
#